data_AF-A0A1Q7E2X9-F1
#
_entry.id   AF-A0A1Q7E2X9-F1
#
_cell.length_a   1.000
_cell.length_b   1.000
_cell.length_c   1.000
_cell.angle_alpha   90.00
_cell.angle_beta   90.00
_cell.angle_gamma   90.00
#
_symmetry.space_group_name_H-M   'P 1'
#
loop_
_entity.id
_entity.type
_entity.pdbx_description
1 polymer ?
#
loop_
_entity_poly.entity_id
_entity_poly.type
_entity_poly.pdbx_seq_one_letter_code
_entity_poly.pdbx_strand_id
1 'polypeptide(L)'
;MASIGAGGFAPLAPPPGQGAGWAKLAAAVEAQVPRAEIETIYVFHPIKREGKEWGTAVVTRKAADGRLRVYTAKYMLVVRGKERGQSKIEVEEVALSPAEVLARVMQATVDRGGDTEPPVELGPAVWYEGR
;
A
#
# COMPACT_ATOMS: atom_id res chain seq x y z
N MET A 1 -34.20 -23.28 28.23
CA MET A 1 -33.47 -21.99 28.26
C MET A 1 -31.99 -22.30 28.06
N ALA A 2 -31.53 -22.38 26.82
CA ALA A 2 -30.10 -22.56 26.50
C ALA A 2 -29.59 -21.24 25.92
N SER A 3 -28.61 -20.64 26.61
CA SER A 3 -28.00 -19.37 26.22
C SER A 3 -27.05 -19.61 25.05
N ILE A 4 -27.27 -18.91 23.94
CA ILE A 4 -26.37 -18.90 22.78
C ILE A 4 -25.20 -17.99 23.15
N GLY A 5 -24.01 -18.57 23.32
CA GLY A 5 -22.78 -17.83 23.54
C GLY A 5 -22.52 -16.88 22.38
N ALA A 6 -22.43 -15.59 22.69
CA ALA A 6 -22.09 -14.55 21.74
C ALA A 6 -20.72 -14.85 21.10
N GLY A 7 -20.75 -15.24 19.83
CA GLY A 7 -19.55 -15.29 19.00
C GLY A 7 -18.99 -13.88 18.88
N GLY A 8 -17.85 -13.63 19.53
CA GLY A 8 -17.09 -12.41 19.32
C GLY A 8 -16.62 -12.38 17.87
N PHE A 9 -17.24 -11.54 17.05
CA PHE A 9 -16.68 -11.18 15.75
C PHE A 9 -15.34 -10.49 16.02
N ALA A 10 -14.24 -11.20 15.80
CA ALA A 10 -12.95 -10.53 15.65
C ALA A 10 -13.12 -9.49 14.52
N PRO A 11 -12.71 -8.23 14.73
CA PRO A 11 -12.79 -7.24 13.66
C PRO A 11 -11.99 -7.79 12.47
N LEU A 12 -12.65 -7.88 11.31
CA LEU A 12 -12.00 -8.23 10.04
C LEU A 12 -10.78 -7.34 9.89
N ALA A 13 -9.64 -7.94 9.53
CA ALA A 13 -8.46 -7.17 9.19
C ALA A 13 -8.84 -6.14 8.11
N PRO A 14 -8.38 -4.88 8.21
CA PRO A 14 -8.70 -3.88 7.21
C PRO A 14 -8.22 -4.38 5.83
N PRO A 15 -8.94 -4.05 4.74
CA PRO A 15 -8.53 -4.44 3.39
C PRO A 15 -7.09 -3.98 3.09
N PRO A 16 -6.38 -4.68 2.18
CA PRO A 16 -5.06 -4.26 1.73
C PRO A 16 -5.07 -2.79 1.30
N GLY A 17 -4.05 -2.04 1.73
CA GLY A 17 -3.93 -0.62 1.39
C GLY A 17 -4.93 0.29 2.12
N GLN A 18 -5.65 -0.20 3.14
CA GLN A 18 -6.56 0.58 3.98
C GLN A 18 -6.07 0.73 5.41
N GLY A 19 -6.36 1.89 6.03
CA GLY A 19 -5.96 2.23 7.40
C GLY A 19 -5.26 3.59 7.50
N ALA A 20 -4.99 4.04 8.73
CA ALA A 20 -4.47 5.39 8.98
C ALA A 20 -3.09 5.65 8.33
N GLY A 21 -2.20 4.66 8.31
CA GLY A 21 -0.90 4.77 7.65
C GLY A 21 -1.05 4.88 6.13
N TRP A 22 -1.87 4.02 5.55
CA TRP A 22 -2.19 4.03 4.12
C TRP A 22 -2.92 5.30 3.67
N ALA A 23 -3.83 5.84 4.47
CA ALA A 23 -4.52 7.10 4.17
C ALA A 23 -3.54 8.27 4.08
N LYS A 24 -2.59 8.34 5.02
CA LYS A 24 -1.51 9.33 4.98
C LYS A 24 -0.60 9.13 3.76
N LEU A 25 -0.26 7.89 3.43
CA LEU A 25 0.56 7.58 2.24
C LEU A 25 -0.15 7.99 0.95
N ALA A 26 -1.43 7.68 0.80
CA ALA A 26 -2.21 7.99 -0.39
C ALA A 26 -2.37 9.50 -0.62
N ALA A 27 -2.51 10.28 0.46
CA ALA A 27 -2.51 11.74 0.39
C ALA A 27 -1.15 12.30 -0.09
N ALA A 28 -0.04 11.72 0.40
CA ALA A 28 1.30 12.10 -0.06
C ALA A 28 1.57 11.71 -1.51
N VAL A 29 1.06 10.55 -1.94
CA VAL A 29 1.12 10.12 -3.35
C VAL A 29 0.31 11.06 -4.22
N GLU A 30 -0.92 11.41 -3.84
CA GLU A 30 -1.78 12.31 -4.61
C GLU A 30 -1.15 13.70 -4.81
N ALA A 31 -0.40 14.19 -3.84
CA ALA A 31 0.32 15.46 -3.94
C ALA A 31 1.42 15.45 -5.04
N GLN A 32 1.89 14.28 -5.46
CA GLN A 32 2.94 14.12 -6.49
C GLN A 32 2.42 13.49 -7.79
N VAL A 33 1.43 12.60 -7.67
CA VAL A 33 0.87 11.80 -8.76
C VAL A 33 -0.66 11.97 -8.71
N PRO A 34 -1.24 12.80 -9.59
CA PRO A 34 -2.68 13.00 -9.62
C PRO A 34 -3.42 11.66 -9.80
N ARG A 35 -4.52 11.45 -9.06
CA ARG A 35 -5.28 10.18 -9.07
C ARG A 35 -5.66 9.72 -10.48
N ALA A 36 -6.00 10.67 -11.36
CA ALA A 36 -6.41 10.40 -12.74
C ALA A 36 -5.28 9.87 -13.64
N GLU A 37 -4.03 10.04 -13.22
CA GLU A 37 -2.85 9.62 -13.98
C GLU A 37 -2.24 8.32 -13.46
N ILE A 38 -2.71 7.83 -12.30
CA ILE A 38 -2.34 6.54 -11.74
C ILE A 38 -2.91 5.44 -12.62
N GLU A 39 -2.05 4.53 -13.06
CA GLU A 39 -2.46 3.34 -13.80
C GLU A 39 -2.73 2.18 -12.84
N THR A 40 -1.77 1.88 -11.95
CA THR A 40 -1.83 0.72 -11.06
C THR A 40 -1.16 1.03 -9.73
N ILE A 41 -1.68 0.44 -8.65
CA ILE A 41 -1.05 0.48 -7.33
C ILE A 41 -0.82 -0.95 -6.86
N TYR A 42 0.42 -1.30 -6.55
CA TYR A 42 0.79 -2.59 -5.96
C TYR A 42 1.04 -2.38 -4.46
N VAL A 43 0.25 -3.02 -3.61
CA VAL A 43 0.34 -2.88 -2.16
C VAL A 43 0.99 -4.11 -1.55
N PHE A 44 2.09 -3.91 -0.84
CA PHE A 44 2.77 -4.96 -0.08
C PHE A 44 2.14 -5.10 1.31
N HIS A 45 2.22 -6.31 1.87
CA HIS A 45 1.71 -6.57 3.22
C HIS A 45 2.46 -5.67 4.23
N PRO A 46 1.74 -4.92 5.09
CA PRO A 46 2.40 -4.04 6.04
C PRO A 46 3.04 -4.84 7.17
N ILE A 47 4.31 -4.54 7.46
CA ILE A 47 5.06 -5.18 8.53
C ILE A 47 4.74 -4.47 9.85
N LYS A 48 4.44 -5.23 10.92
CA LYS A 48 4.21 -4.71 12.27
C LYS A 48 5.24 -5.24 13.24
N ARG A 49 6.01 -4.35 13.85
CA ARG A 49 7.07 -4.70 14.80
C ARG A 49 7.30 -3.57 15.80
N GLU A 50 7.56 -3.93 17.06
CA GLU A 50 7.97 -2.96 18.10
C GLU A 50 7.05 -1.73 18.23
N GLY A 51 5.73 -1.94 18.11
CA GLY A 51 4.74 -0.86 18.23
C GLY A 51 4.68 0.11 17.05
N LYS A 52 5.29 -0.24 15.91
CA LYS A 52 5.27 0.48 14.65
C LYS A 52 4.73 -0.39 13.53
N GLU A 53 4.17 0.27 12.53
CA GLU A 53 3.68 -0.32 11.30
C GLU A 53 4.42 0.31 10.12
N TRP A 54 4.88 -0.50 9.17
CA TRP A 54 5.49 -0.05 7.93
C TRP A 54 4.69 -0.60 6.77
N GLY A 55 4.38 0.25 5.80
CA GLY A 55 3.72 -0.17 4.56
C GLY A 55 4.46 0.36 3.35
N THR A 56 4.48 -0.44 2.29
CA THR A 56 5.10 -0.11 1.01
C THR A 56 4.07 -0.31 -0.10
N ALA A 57 3.97 0.67 -0.99
CA ALA A 57 3.24 0.58 -2.24
C ALA A 57 4.16 0.96 -3.40
N VAL A 58 3.95 0.32 -4.54
CA VAL A 58 4.49 0.77 -5.82
C VAL A 58 3.35 1.35 -6.64
N VAL A 59 3.50 2.60 -7.06
CA VAL A 59 2.48 3.33 -7.81
C VAL A 59 3.00 3.58 -9.22
N THR A 60 2.18 3.32 -10.22
CA THR A 60 2.53 3.57 -11.61
C THR A 60 1.73 4.71 -12.17
N ARG A 61 2.38 5.54 -12.98
CA ARG A 61 1.78 6.68 -13.68
C ARG A 61 2.04 6.56 -15.17
N LYS A 62 1.04 6.84 -16.00
CA LYS A 62 1.22 6.90 -17.46
C LYS A 62 2.21 8.00 -17.84
N ALA A 63 3.19 7.66 -18.67
CA ALA A 63 4.03 8.64 -19.37
C ALA A 63 3.55 8.82 -20.82
N ALA A 64 3.90 9.95 -21.42
CA ALA A 64 3.45 10.32 -22.77
C ALA A 64 3.96 9.38 -23.88
N ASP A 65 5.02 8.61 -23.61
CA ASP A 65 5.66 7.68 -24.55
C ASP A 65 5.15 6.23 -24.41
N GLY A 66 4.07 6.01 -23.66
CA GLY A 66 3.51 4.67 -23.42
C GLY A 66 4.27 3.87 -22.35
N ARG A 67 5.29 4.45 -21.71
CA ARG A 67 5.95 3.85 -20.55
C ARG A 67 5.24 4.22 -19.24
N LEU A 68 5.64 3.57 -18.16
CA LEU A 68 5.18 3.86 -16.81
C LEU A 68 6.30 4.52 -16.02
N ARG A 69 6.00 5.67 -15.40
CA ARG A 69 6.80 6.16 -14.28
C ARG A 69 6.43 5.36 -13.05
N VAL A 70 7.43 4.88 -12.35
CA VAL A 70 7.28 4.00 -11.19
C VAL A 70 7.71 4.75 -9.95
N TYR A 71 6.80 4.83 -8.98
CA TYR A 71 7.03 5.46 -7.69
C TYR A 71 7.05 4.39 -6.61
N THR A 72 8.06 4.43 -5.74
CA THR A 72 8.02 3.68 -4.48
C THR A 72 7.52 4.61 -3.39
N ALA A 73 6.43 4.23 -2.76
CA ALA A 73 5.76 4.97 -1.70
C ALA A 73 5.80 4.14 -0.43
N LYS A 74 6.38 4.67 0.65
CA LYS A 74 6.50 3.95 1.93
C LYS A 74 6.12 4.85 3.10
N TYR A 75 5.55 4.24 4.13
CA TYR A 75 5.33 4.91 5.41
C TYR A 75 5.87 4.10 6.58
N MET A 76 6.12 4.80 7.67
CA MET A 76 6.21 4.24 9.01
C MET A 76 5.21 4.99 9.90
N LEU A 77 4.40 4.26 10.67
CA LEU A 77 3.43 4.80 11.62
C LEU A 77 3.67 4.20 13.00
N VAL A 78 3.83 5.05 14.01
CA VAL A 78 3.87 4.61 15.41
C VAL A 78 2.43 4.30 15.85
N VAL A 79 2.14 3.04 16.17
CA VAL A 79 0.79 2.57 16.52
C VAL A 79 0.58 2.35 18.01
N ARG A 80 1.65 2.27 18.82
CA ARG A 80 1.62 2.09 20.28
C ARG A 80 2.66 2.98 20.98
N GLY A 81 2.43 3.26 22.26
CA GLY A 81 3.35 4.05 23.09
C GLY A 81 3.08 5.56 23.08
N LYS A 82 3.95 6.33 23.75
CA LYS A 82 3.79 7.79 23.92
C LYS A 82 3.82 8.57 22.61
N GLU A 83 4.49 8.03 21.59
CA GLU A 83 4.63 8.64 20.26
C GLU A 83 3.55 8.19 19.27
N ARG A 84 2.51 7.50 19.74
CA ARG A 84 1.43 7.00 18.88
C ARG A 84 0.87 8.12 18.00
N GLY A 85 0.75 7.82 16.70
CA GLY A 85 0.25 8.73 15.69
C GLY A 85 1.35 9.45 14.90
N GLN A 86 2.59 9.49 15.39
CA GLN A 86 3.73 9.96 14.61
C GLN A 86 3.93 9.10 13.37
N SER A 87 4.27 9.74 12.25
CA SER A 87 4.46 9.05 10.98
C SER A 87 5.57 9.68 10.15
N LYS A 88 6.30 8.83 9.42
CA LYS A 88 7.20 9.23 8.34
C LYS A 88 6.65 8.70 7.02
N ILE A 89 6.70 9.51 5.98
CA ILE A 89 6.19 9.17 4.65
C ILE A 89 7.25 9.56 3.63
N GLU A 90 7.42 8.73 2.61
CA GLU A 90 8.35 8.94 1.53
C GLU A 90 7.73 8.43 0.23
N VAL A 91 7.82 9.25 -0.82
CA VAL A 91 7.35 8.92 -2.17
C VAL A 91 8.45 9.37 -3.11
N GLU A 92 8.99 8.42 -3.88
CA GLU A 92 10.14 8.64 -4.75
C GLU A 92 9.87 8.04 -6.14
N GLU A 93 10.10 8.80 -7.21
CA GLU A 93 10.14 8.27 -8.57
C GLU A 93 11.46 7.49 -8.74
N VAL A 94 11.37 6.18 -8.92
CA VAL A 94 12.54 5.28 -8.94
C VAL A 94 12.88 4.77 -10.34
N ALA A 95 11.93 4.80 -11.28
CA ALA A 95 12.15 4.28 -12.62
C ALA A 95 11.17 4.82 -13.67
N LEU A 96 11.58 4.70 -14.93
CA LEU A 96 10.74 4.77 -16.12
C LEU A 96 10.84 3.42 -16.84
N SER A 97 9.73 2.69 -16.96
CA SER A 97 9.77 1.29 -17.40
C SER A 97 8.58 0.94 -18.31
N PRO A 98 8.74 0.06 -19.31
CA PRO A 98 7.62 -0.56 -20.00
C PRO A 98 6.74 -1.37 -19.03
N ALA A 99 5.43 -1.45 -19.31
CA ALA A 99 4.47 -2.14 -18.46
C ALA A 99 4.80 -3.64 -18.30
N GLU A 100 5.26 -4.28 -19.37
CA GLU A 100 5.62 -5.71 -19.36
C GLU A 100 6.84 -6.01 -18.48
N VAL A 101 7.76 -5.05 -18.34
CA VAL A 101 8.93 -5.20 -17.45
C VAL A 101 8.48 -5.09 -16.00
N LEU A 102 7.60 -4.14 -15.69
CA LEU A 102 7.09 -3.98 -14.34
C LEU A 102 6.31 -5.22 -13.87
N ALA A 103 5.42 -5.76 -14.71
CA ALA A 103 4.67 -6.97 -14.38
C ALA A 103 5.58 -8.15 -14.03
N ARG A 104 6.69 -8.33 -14.77
CA ARG A 104 7.70 -9.35 -14.48
C ARG A 104 8.45 -9.10 -13.18
N VAL A 105 8.77 -7.85 -12.87
CA VAL A 105 9.44 -7.49 -11.60
C VAL A 105 8.52 -7.75 -10.42
N MET A 106 7.24 -7.40 -10.52
CA MET A 106 6.26 -7.68 -9.47
C MET A 106 6.15 -9.19 -9.24
N GLN A 107 6.05 -9.98 -10.30
CA GLN A 107 6.04 -11.44 -10.22
C GLN A 107 7.32 -12.00 -9.56
N ALA A 108 8.49 -11.53 -9.96
CA ALA A 108 9.77 -12.00 -9.40
C ALA A 108 9.98 -11.58 -7.93
N THR A 109 9.30 -10.53 -7.47
CA THR A 109 9.33 -10.11 -6.07
C THR A 109 8.62 -11.12 -5.17
N VAL A 110 7.54 -11.73 -5.67
CA VAL A 110 6.84 -12.86 -5.03
C VAL A 110 7.79 -14.04 -4.81
N ASP A 111 8.65 -14.32 -5.80
CA ASP A 111 9.49 -15.52 -5.80
C ASP A 111 10.73 -15.43 -4.88
N ARG A 112 11.09 -14.24 -4.37
CA ARG A 112 12.37 -13.99 -3.68
C ARG A 112 12.30 -13.40 -2.27
N GLY A 113 11.15 -12.90 -1.82
CA GLY A 113 11.09 -11.93 -0.71
C GLY A 113 11.10 -12.46 0.72
N GLY A 114 10.78 -13.73 0.97
CA GLY A 114 10.52 -14.21 2.34
C GLY A 114 9.22 -13.68 2.97
N ASP A 115 8.65 -12.60 2.42
CA ASP A 115 7.22 -12.30 2.48
C ASP A 115 6.48 -13.35 1.65
N THR A 116 5.53 -14.05 2.26
CA THR A 116 4.89 -15.21 1.64
C THR A 116 3.76 -14.82 0.67
N GLU A 117 3.37 -13.54 0.64
CA GLU A 117 2.23 -13.06 -0.11
C GLU A 117 2.64 -12.11 -1.25
N PRO A 118 2.13 -12.31 -2.47
CA PRO A 118 2.34 -11.36 -3.56
C PRO A 118 1.72 -9.99 -3.23
N PRO A 119 2.26 -8.88 -3.77
CA PRO A 119 1.62 -7.59 -3.61
C PRO A 119 0.23 -7.60 -4.25
N VAL A 120 -0.73 -6.96 -3.59
CA VAL A 120 -2.10 -6.84 -4.07
C VAL A 120 -2.17 -5.72 -5.09
N GLU A 121 -2.63 -6.04 -6.30
CA GLU A 121 -2.90 -5.04 -7.34
C GLU A 121 -4.24 -4.35 -7.08
N LEU A 122 -4.21 -3.02 -6.97
CA LEU A 122 -5.36 -2.17 -6.73
C LEU A 122 -5.45 -1.09 -7.81
N GLY A 123 -6.69 -0.80 -8.21
CA GLY A 123 -7.00 0.43 -8.96
C GLY A 123 -7.12 1.64 -8.02
N PRO A 124 -6.96 2.87 -8.54
CA PRO A 124 -7.08 4.09 -7.74
C PRO A 124 -8.45 4.22 -7.07
N ALA A 125 -9.54 3.81 -7.73
CA ALA A 125 -10.88 3.85 -7.12
C ALA A 125 -10.97 3.08 -5.80
N VAL A 126 -10.33 1.91 -5.72
CA VAL A 126 -10.34 1.05 -4.52
C VAL A 126 -9.41 1.60 -3.44
N TRP A 127 -8.22 2.05 -3.82
CA TRP A 127 -7.24 2.54 -2.85
C TRP A 127 -7.64 3.86 -2.18
N TYR A 128 -8.38 4.70 -2.90
CA TYR A 128 -8.93 5.96 -2.40
C TYR A 128 -10.38 5.87 -1.90
N GLU A 129 -10.98 4.67 -1.89
CA GLU A 129 -12.35 4.49 -1.42
C GLU A 129 -12.49 4.87 0.06
N GLY A 130 -13.53 5.64 0.38
CA GLY A 130 -13.84 6.08 1.76
C GLY A 130 -12.94 7.20 2.29
N ARG A 131 -12.24 7.95 1.41
CA ARG A 131 -11.31 9.04 1.77
C ARG A 131 -11.63 10.34 1.06
#